data_AF-A0A094PZ71-F1
#
_entry.id   AF-A0A094PZ71-F1
#
_cell.length_a   1.000
_cell.length_b   1.000
_cell.length_c   1.000
_cell.angle_alpha   90.00
_cell.angle_beta   90.00
_cell.angle_gamma   90.00
#
_symmetry.space_group_name_H-M   'P 1'
#
loop_
_entity.id
_entity.type
_entity.pdbx_description
1 polymer ?
#
loop_
_entity_poly.entity_id
_entity_poly.type
_entity_poly.pdbx_seq_one_letter_code
_entity_poly.pdbx_strand_id
1 'polypeptide(L)'
;KFELGLIDGELVLCDEVLTPDSSRFWPAESWTPGSTPPSFDKQPVRDYLDGLDWNKQPPAPPLPAEVVETTSARYIDAYERITGRSFAEWCG
;
A
#
# COMPACT_ATOMS: atom_id res chain seq x y z
N LYS A 1 -9.73 -5.56 -1.73
CA LYS A 1 -10.00 -6.82 -0.99
C LYS A 1 -10.79 -6.45 0.25
N PHE A 2 -11.84 -7.19 0.56
CA PHE A 2 -12.58 -7.03 1.82
C PHE A 2 -12.58 -8.37 2.54
N GLU A 3 -12.57 -8.31 3.87
CA GLU A 3 -12.88 -9.44 4.73
C GLU A 3 -14.18 -9.16 5.46
N LEU A 4 -15.00 -10.20 5.61
CA LEU A 4 -16.34 -10.10 6.16
C LEU A 4 -16.53 -11.16 7.24
N GLY A 5 -17.16 -10.77 8.34
CA GLY A 5 -17.56 -11.65 9.43
C GLY A 5 -19.06 -11.59 9.68
N LEU A 6 -19.53 -12.46 10.58
CA LEU A 6 -20.88 -12.39 11.12
C LEU A 6 -20.82 -12.09 12.62
N ILE A 7 -21.57 -11.09 13.07
CA ILE A 7 -21.76 -10.77 14.49
C ILE A 7 -23.27 -10.80 14.74
N ASP A 8 -23.73 -11.68 15.61
CA ASP A 8 -25.16 -11.87 15.93
C ASP A 8 -26.07 -12.07 14.69
N GLY A 9 -25.53 -12.68 13.63
CA GLY A 9 -26.23 -12.93 12.37
C GLY A 9 -26.18 -11.78 11.36
N GLU A 10 -25.57 -10.64 11.71
CA GLU A 10 -25.37 -9.51 10.82
C GLU A 10 -24.01 -9.56 10.13
N LEU A 11 -23.98 -9.21 8.84
CA LEU A 11 -22.75 -9.13 8.06
C LEU A 11 -21.97 -7.89 8.45
N VAL A 12 -20.72 -8.07 8.88
CA VAL A 12 -19.84 -7.00 9.34
C VAL A 12 -18.57 -6.96 8.49
N LEU A 13 -18.18 -5.76 8.09
CA LEU A 13 -16.89 -5.50 7.45
C LEU A 13 -15.78 -5.52 8.50
N CYS A 14 -14.76 -6.34 8.27
CA CYS A 14 -13.60 -6.43 9.13
C CYS A 14 -12.32 -6.26 8.33
N ASP A 15 -11.19 -6.31 9.05
CA ASP A 15 -9.85 -6.02 8.53
C ASP A 15 -9.73 -4.59 7.95
N GLU A 16 -8.65 -4.31 7.22
CA GLU A 16 -8.45 -3.03 6.56
C GLU A 16 -9.36 -2.83 5.34
N VAL A 17 -9.74 -1.57 5.13
CA VAL A 17 -10.70 -1.16 4.11
C VAL A 17 -10.10 -0.03 3.31
N LEU A 18 -9.97 -0.24 1.99
CA LEU A 18 -9.50 0.78 1.05
C LEU A 18 -8.15 1.40 1.44
N THR A 19 -7.20 0.55 1.82
CA THR A 19 -5.79 0.90 2.01
C THR A 19 -4.99 0.54 0.75
N PRO A 20 -3.76 1.06 0.57
CA PRO A 20 -2.89 0.63 -0.54
C PRO A 20 -2.46 -0.84 -0.47
N ASP A 21 -2.70 -1.52 0.65
CA ASP A 21 -2.41 -2.94 0.86
C ASP A 21 -3.58 -3.83 0.42
N SER A 22 -4.79 -3.39 0.73
CA SER A 22 -6.03 -4.08 0.35
C SER A 22 -6.52 -3.68 -1.04
N SER A 23 -6.00 -2.60 -1.64
CA SER A 23 -6.49 -2.01 -2.88
C SER A 23 -5.35 -1.60 -3.82
N ARG A 24 -5.63 -1.50 -5.12
CA ARG A 24 -4.71 -0.91 -6.09
C ARG A 24 -5.12 0.53 -6.34
N PHE A 25 -4.23 1.46 -6.03
CA PHE A 25 -4.45 2.88 -6.28
C PHE A 25 -3.61 3.34 -7.44
N TRP A 26 -4.29 3.85 -8.47
CA TRP A 26 -3.67 4.37 -9.67
C TRP A 26 -3.97 5.85 -9.81
N PRO A 27 -2.96 6.70 -10.08
CA PRO A 27 -3.20 8.08 -10.46
C PRO A 27 -4.06 8.11 -11.73
N ALA A 28 -5.21 8.77 -11.68
CA ALA A 28 -6.20 8.77 -12.76
C ALA A 28 -5.60 9.34 -14.07
N GLU A 29 -4.74 10.35 -13.94
CA GLU A 29 -4.01 11.00 -15.03
C GLU A 29 -3.00 10.09 -15.74
N SER A 30 -2.56 9.01 -15.08
CA SER A 30 -1.57 8.07 -15.61
C SER A 30 -2.18 6.79 -16.21
N TRP A 31 -3.49 6.59 -16.02
CA TRP A 31 -4.17 5.38 -16.42
C TRP A 31 -4.74 5.47 -17.84
N THR A 32 -4.51 4.42 -18.63
CA THR A 32 -5.19 4.17 -19.92
C THR A 32 -5.63 2.70 -20.02
N PRO A 33 -6.69 2.38 -20.80
CA PRO A 33 -7.11 0.99 -21.00
C PRO A 33 -5.96 0.10 -21.48
N GLY A 34 -5.72 -1.02 -20.78
CA GLY A 34 -4.64 -1.96 -21.08
C GLY A 34 -3.29 -1.64 -20.44
N SER A 35 -3.14 -0.49 -19.76
CA SER A 35 -1.94 -0.16 -18.99
C SER A 35 -2.00 -0.71 -17.56
N THR A 36 -0.83 -0.92 -16.95
CA THR A 36 -0.68 -1.12 -15.50
C THR A 36 0.20 0.02 -14.98
N PRO A 37 -0.38 1.16 -14.60
CA PRO A 37 0.39 2.32 -14.16
C PRO A 37 1.08 2.04 -12.81
N PRO A 38 2.10 2.83 -12.45
CA PRO A 38 2.72 2.77 -11.14
C PRO A 38 1.66 2.93 -10.04
N SER A 39 1.62 1.97 -9.12
CA SER A 39 0.68 1.94 -8.00
C SER A 39 1.25 2.68 -6.78
N PHE A 40 0.39 3.21 -5.91
CA PHE A 40 0.78 3.74 -4.60
C PHE A 40 1.05 2.64 -3.56
N ASP A 41 1.48 1.46 -4.00
CA ASP A 41 1.67 0.29 -3.15
C ASP A 41 3.16 0.05 -2.84
N LYS A 42 3.46 -1.16 -2.36
CA LYS A 42 4.79 -1.64 -1.98
C LYS A 42 5.77 -1.81 -3.16
N GLN A 43 5.55 -1.17 -4.30
CA GLN A 43 6.42 -1.29 -5.47
C GLN A 43 7.90 -0.99 -5.18
N PRO A 44 8.28 0.07 -4.41
CA PRO A 44 9.70 0.31 -4.10
C PRO A 44 10.36 -0.84 -3.33
N VAL A 45 9.62 -1.46 -2.40
CA VAL A 45 10.10 -2.63 -1.65
C VAL A 45 10.25 -3.84 -2.57
N ARG A 46 9.28 -4.07 -3.47
CA ARG A 46 9.34 -5.18 -4.44
C ARG A 46 10.53 -5.00 -5.39
N ASP A 47 10.68 -3.83 -5.98
CA ASP A 47 11.76 -3.51 -6.92
C ASP A 47 13.13 -3.69 -6.25
N TYR A 48 13.27 -3.24 -5.00
CA TYR A 48 14.49 -3.45 -4.23
C TYR A 48 14.78 -4.94 -4.00
N LEU A 49 13.81 -5.70 -3.51
CA LEU A 49 13.99 -7.12 -3.17
C LEU A 49 14.18 -8.00 -4.42
N ASP A 50 13.52 -7.69 -5.53
CA ASP A 50 13.69 -8.40 -6.81
C ASP A 50 15.07 -8.11 -7.45
N GLY A 51 15.74 -7.03 -7.04
CA GLY A 51 17.12 -6.73 -7.42
C GLY A 51 18.18 -7.49 -6.62
N LEU A 52 17.79 -8.23 -5.57
CA LEU A 52 18.70 -9.03 -4.74
C LEU A 52 18.70 -10.49 -5.19
N ASP A 53 19.81 -11.19 -4.97
CA ASP A 53 19.88 -12.66 -5.05
C ASP A 53 19.28 -13.30 -3.79
N TRP A 54 18.01 -12.99 -3.52
CA TRP A 54 17.26 -13.50 -2.37
C TRP A 54 16.17 -14.46 -2.83
N ASN A 55 16.18 -15.67 -2.28
CA ASN A 55 15.24 -16.75 -2.62
C ASN A 55 13.80 -16.55 -2.08
N LYS A 56 13.48 -15.36 -1.55
CA LYS A 56 12.18 -15.01 -0.95
C LYS A 56 11.80 -15.86 0.26
N GLN A 57 12.77 -16.47 0.93
CA GLN A 57 12.58 -17.20 2.19
C GLN A 57 13.06 -16.39 3.40
N PRO A 58 12.38 -16.50 4.56
CA PRO A 58 12.85 -15.87 5.78
C PRO A 58 14.26 -16.36 6.21
N PRO A 59 15.09 -15.48 6.81
CA PRO A 59 14.82 -14.06 7.06
C PRO A 59 14.98 -13.21 5.79
N ALA A 60 14.14 -12.18 5.66
CA ALA A 60 14.28 -11.20 4.59
C ALA A 60 15.50 -10.29 4.85
N PRO A 61 16.19 -9.84 3.79
CA PRO A 61 17.27 -8.87 3.93
C PRO A 61 16.74 -7.52 4.45
N PRO A 62 17.56 -6.74 5.16
CA PRO A 62 17.17 -5.42 5.63
C PRO A 62 16.91 -4.47 4.46
N LEU A 63 15.96 -3.57 4.61
CA LEU A 63 15.66 -2.53 3.63
C LEU A 63 16.56 -1.29 3.88
N PRO A 64 17.16 -0.70 2.84
CA PRO A 64 17.84 0.58 2.94
C PRO A 64 16.87 1.68 3.37
N ALA A 65 17.38 2.70 4.06
CA ALA A 65 16.58 3.83 4.53
C ALA A 65 15.81 4.52 3.39
N GLU A 66 16.43 4.70 2.23
CA GLU A 66 15.80 5.31 1.04
C GLU A 66 14.56 4.53 0.57
N VAL A 67 14.60 3.19 0.60
CA VAL A 67 13.47 2.34 0.22
C VAL A 67 12.33 2.51 1.22
N VAL A 68 12.66 2.56 2.52
CA VAL A 68 11.69 2.80 3.59
C VAL A 68 11.05 4.18 3.42
N GLU A 69 11.85 5.23 3.32
CA GLU A 69 11.40 6.62 3.17
C GLU A 69 10.52 6.79 1.92
N THR A 70 10.96 6.26 0.77
CA THR A 70 10.20 6.32 -0.49
C THR A 70 8.87 5.58 -0.38
N THR A 71 8.86 4.43 0.30
CA THR A 71 7.62 3.67 0.53
C THR A 71 6.70 4.45 1.44
N SER A 72 7.17 4.91 2.61
CA SER A 72 6.39 5.71 3.55
C SER A 72 5.78 6.96 2.92
N ALA A 73 6.56 7.69 2.12
CA ALA A 73 6.09 8.89 1.42
C ALA A 73 4.92 8.59 0.47
N ARG A 74 4.90 7.43 -0.20
CA ARG A 74 3.78 7.02 -1.07
C ARG A 74 2.50 6.75 -0.29
N TYR A 75 2.59 6.11 0.87
CA TYR A 75 1.42 5.87 1.72
C TYR A 75 0.85 7.18 2.28
N ILE A 76 1.72 8.10 2.68
CA ILE A 76 1.32 9.45 3.12
C ILE A 76 0.63 10.18 1.97
N ASP A 77 1.23 10.24 0.78
CA ASP A 77 0.63 10.91 -0.39
C ASP A 77 -0.74 10.32 -0.75
N ALA A 78 -0.88 8.98 -0.75
CA ALA A 78 -2.16 8.33 -0.98
C ALA A 78 -3.20 8.70 0.08
N TYR A 79 -2.83 8.67 1.36
CA TYR A 79 -3.71 9.08 2.46
C TYR A 79 -4.16 10.54 2.31
N GLU A 80 -3.23 11.47 2.11
CA GLU A 80 -3.54 12.90 2.06
C GLU A 80 -4.39 13.26 0.84
N ARG A 81 -4.13 12.64 -0.33
CA ARG A 81 -4.95 12.85 -1.54
C ARG A 81 -6.37 12.33 -1.41
N ILE A 82 -6.55 11.15 -0.80
CA ILE A 82 -7.86 10.52 -0.67
C ILE A 82 -8.68 11.20 0.43
N THR A 83 -8.06 11.53 1.56
CA THR A 83 -8.76 12.05 2.73
C THR A 83 -8.86 13.57 2.75
N GLY A 84 -7.98 14.27 2.03
CA GLY A 84 -7.84 15.73 2.08
C GLY A 84 -7.30 16.24 3.42
N ARG A 85 -6.71 15.38 4.24
CA ARG A 85 -6.16 15.71 5.58
C ARG A 85 -4.66 15.53 5.59
N SER A 86 -3.96 16.27 6.45
CA SER A 86 -2.52 16.03 6.62
C SER A 86 -2.28 14.82 7.51
N PHE A 87 -1.37 13.95 7.10
CA PHE A 87 -0.95 12.81 7.91
C PHE A 87 -0.24 13.27 9.20
N ALA A 88 0.42 14.43 9.18
CA ALA A 88 1.10 14.98 10.34
C ALA A 88 0.14 15.38 11.49
N GLU A 89 -1.15 15.53 11.20
CA GLU A 89 -2.20 15.81 12.19
C GLU A 89 -2.80 14.52 12.77
N TRP A 90 -2.44 13.36 12.22
CA TRP A 90 -2.87 12.07 12.75
C TRP A 90 -2.26 11.83 14.13
N CYS A 91 -3.06 11.30 15.05
CA CYS A 91 -2.61 11.01 16.41
C CYS A 91 -1.49 9.95 16.41
N GLY A 92 -0.41 10.24 17.12
CA GLY A 92 0.79 9.39 17.28
C GLY A 92 1.15 9.15 18.73
#